data_AF-A0A961QST2-F1
#
_entry.id   AF-A0A961QST2-F1
#
_cell.length_a   1.000
_cell.length_b   1.000
_cell.length_c   1.000
_cell.angle_alpha   90.00
_cell.angle_beta   90.00
_cell.angle_gamma   90.00
#
_symmetry.space_group_name_H-M   'P 1'
#
loop_
_entity.id
_entity.type
_entity.pdbx_description
1 polymer ?
#
loop_
_entity_poly.entity_id
_entity_poly.type
_entity_poly.pdbx_seq_one_letter_code
_entity_poly.pdbx_strand_id
1 'polypeptide(L)' 'MKRLSLALAGCLMVLAGAAAAQRTDITIGMQLEPPNLDPTAGAAAAIDEVVYANVFEGLTRFG' A
#
# COMPACT_ATOMS: atom_id res chain seq x y z
N MET A 1 41.03 9.84 11.31
CA MET A 1 40.21 9.04 10.36
C MET A 1 39.04 8.31 11.02
N LYS A 2 39.22 7.58 12.14
CA LYS A 2 38.13 6.83 12.81
C LYS A 2 36.87 7.65 13.16
N ARG A 3 37.04 8.91 13.60
CA ARG A 3 35.91 9.83 13.91
C ARG A 3 35.09 10.21 12.67
N LEU A 4 35.77 10.40 11.53
CA LEU A 4 35.11 10.70 10.25
C LEU A 4 34.35 9.48 9.73
N SER A 5 34.94 8.29 9.87
CA SER A 5 34.29 7.02 9.52
C SER A 5 33.04 6.76 10.37
N LEU A 6 33.07 7.04 11.68
CA LEU A 6 31.89 6.95 12.55
C LEU A 6 30.80 7.95 12.15
N ALA A 7 31.18 9.20 11.86
CA ALA A 7 30.23 10.23 11.44
C ALA A 7 29.54 9.86 10.12
N LEU A 8 30.30 9.35 9.15
CA LEU A 8 29.78 8.91 7.86
C LEU A 8 28.82 7.72 8.02
N ALA A 9 29.18 6.73 8.85
CA ALA A 9 28.31 5.61 9.17
C ALA A 9 27.00 6.08 9.83
N GLY A 10 27.07 7.02 10.77
CA GLY A 10 25.89 7.62 11.40
C GLY A 10 24.95 8.30 10.38
N CYS A 11 25.49 9.09 9.45
CA CYS A 11 24.70 9.72 8.39
C CYS A 11 23.99 8.68 7.51
N LEU A 12 24.70 7.63 7.09
CA LEU A 12 24.13 6.54 6.28
C LEU A 12 22.96 5.84 6.99
N MET A 13 23.06 5.62 8.30
CA MET A 13 21.98 5.00 9.08
C MET A 13 20.75 5.90 9.20
N VAL A 14 20.92 7.22 9.32
CA VAL A 14 19.82 8.19 9.34
C VAL A 14 19.10 8.23 7.98
N LEU A 15 19.85 8.23 6.88
CA LEU A 15 19.30 8.20 5.52
C LEU A 15 18.53 6.90 5.24
N ALA A 16 19.03 5.76 5.71
CA ALA A 16 18.32 4.47 5.58
C ALA A 16 17.02 4.43 6.40
N GLY A 17 17.02 5.00 7.60
CA GLY A 17 15.83 5.08 8.47
C GLY A 17 14.70 5.93 7.87
N ALA A 18 15.03 6.96 7.11
CA ALA A 18 14.04 7.83 6.46
C ALA A 18 13.16 7.10 5.45
N ALA A 19 13.69 6.11 4.71
CA ALA A 19 12.92 5.31 3.76
C ALA A 19 11.88 4.40 4.45
N ALA A 20 12.22 3.88 5.63
CA ALA A 20 11.32 3.04 6.42
C ALA A 20 10.27 3.83 7.22
N ALA A 21 10.44 5.14 7.36
CA ALA A 21 9.50 6.02 8.04
C ALA A 21 8.38 6.55 7.12
N GLN A 22 8.38 6.17 5.84
CA GLN A 22 7.38 6.64 4.90
C GLN A 22 6.01 6.04 5.24
N ARG A 23 4.97 6.87 5.14
CA ARG A 23 3.58 6.43 5.26
C ARG A 23 3.23 5.50 4.08
N THR A 24 2.69 4.32 4.39
CA THR A 24 2.33 3.28 3.40
C THR A 24 0.82 3.04 3.29
N ASP A 25 0.03 3.89 3.95
CA ASP A 25 -1.43 3.86 3.89
C ASP A 25 -1.98 5.03 3.09
N ILE A 26 -3.15 4.81 2.52
CA ILE A 26 -3.95 5.81 1.80
C ILE A 26 -5.42 5.68 2.23
N THR A 27 -6.17 6.76 2.12
CA THR A 27 -7.62 6.77 2.35
C THR A 27 -8.32 7.15 1.05
N ILE A 28 -9.20 6.26 0.59
CA ILE A 28 -9.97 6.43 -0.66
C ILE A 28 -11.44 6.58 -0.30
N GLY A 29 -12.10 7.60 -0.84
CA GLY A 29 -13.54 7.78 -0.70
C GLY A 29 -14.30 7.04 -1.79
N MET A 30 -15.41 6.38 -1.43
CA MET A 30 -16.27 5.64 -2.35
C MET A 30 -17.67 6.23 -2.40
N GLN A 31 -18.33 6.12 -3.55
CA GLN A 31 -19.68 6.66 -3.74
C GLN A 31 -20.76 5.80 -3.08
N LEU A 32 -20.58 4.47 -3.12
CA LEU A 32 -21.51 3.49 -2.56
C LEU A 32 -20.74 2.54 -1.66
N GLU A 33 -21.36 2.12 -0.56
CA GLU A 33 -20.81 1.08 0.30
C GLU A 33 -21.09 -0.31 -0.29
N PRO A 34 -20.11 -1.22 -0.35
CA PRO A 34 -20.35 -2.58 -0.80
C PRO A 34 -21.20 -3.36 0.23
N PRO A 35 -22.26 -4.08 -0.19
CA PRO A 35 -23.15 -4.81 0.74
C PRO A 35 -22.50 -6.07 1.33
N ASN A 36 -21.50 -6.63 0.65
CA ASN A 36 -20.69 -7.77 1.08
C ASN A 36 -19.37 -7.77 0.28
N LEU A 37 -18.49 -8.74 0.54
CA LEU A 37 -17.19 -8.89 -0.14
C LEU A 37 -17.12 -10.14 -1.03
N ASP A 38 -18.25 -10.73 -1.40
CA ASP A 38 -18.27 -11.85 -2.32
C ASP A 38 -18.25 -11.30 -3.77
N PRO A 39 -17.15 -11.53 -4.52
CA PRO A 39 -16.98 -11.00 -5.88
C PRO A 39 -17.97 -11.62 -6.88
N THR A 40 -18.75 -12.62 -6.46
CA THR A 40 -19.77 -13.27 -7.28
C THR A 40 -21.21 -12.87 -6.91
N ALA A 41 -21.41 -12.19 -5.77
CA ALA A 41 -22.73 -12.00 -5.15
C ALA A 41 -23.50 -10.74 -5.58
N GLY A 42 -23.10 -10.04 -6.63
CA GLY A 42 -23.92 -8.94 -7.16
C GLY A 42 -23.21 -8.05 -8.17
N ALA A 43 -23.99 -7.21 -8.85
CA ALA A 43 -23.52 -6.24 -9.84
C ALA A 43 -23.12 -4.87 -9.24
N ALA A 44 -22.96 -4.80 -7.91
CA ALA A 44 -22.59 -3.55 -7.26
C ALA A 44 -21.12 -3.24 -7.58
N ALA A 45 -20.88 -2.21 -8.39
CA ALA A 45 -19.55 -1.77 -8.77
C ALA A 45 -18.62 -1.49 -7.57
N ALA A 46 -19.20 -1.11 -6.42
CA ALA A 46 -18.47 -0.90 -5.17
C ALA A 46 -17.79 -2.17 -4.62
N ILE A 47 -18.27 -3.38 -4.96
CA ILE A 47 -17.60 -4.63 -4.55
C ILE A 47 -16.24 -4.75 -5.25
N ASP A 48 -16.21 -4.52 -6.56
CA ASP A 48 -14.98 -4.62 -7.35
C ASP A 48 -13.95 -3.56 -6.92
N GLU A 49 -14.39 -2.33 -6.60
CA GLU A 49 -13.49 -1.26 -6.14
C GLU A 49 -12.71 -1.63 -4.88
N VAL A 50 -13.32 -2.37 -3.95
CA VAL A 50 -12.65 -2.83 -2.73
C VAL A 50 -11.87 -4.12 -2.96
N VAL A 51 -12.47 -5.07 -3.66
CA VAL A 51 -12.01 -6.45 -3.65
C VAL A 51 -10.99 -6.74 -4.74
N TYR A 52 -11.20 -6.21 -5.94
CA TYR A 52 -10.30 -6.41 -7.06
C TYR A 52 -8.93 -5.83 -6.72
N ALA A 53 -7.86 -6.58 -6.97
CA ALA A 53 -6.50 -6.08 -6.82
C ALA A 53 -6.04 -5.70 -5.40
N ASN A 54 -6.92 -5.77 -4.41
CA ASN A 54 -6.61 -5.52 -2.99
C ASN A 54 -6.83 -6.77 -2.12
N VAL A 55 -7.93 -7.51 -2.32
CA VAL A 55 -8.31 -8.67 -1.49
C VAL A 55 -8.15 -9.99 -2.25
N PHE A 56 -8.62 -10.07 -3.49
CA PHE A 56 -8.46 -11.26 -4.34
C PHE A 56 -7.54 -11.00 -5.53
N GLU A 57 -6.90 -12.07 -5.98
CA GLU A 57 -6.01 -12.10 -7.15
C GLU A 57 -6.69 -12.86 -8.30
N GLY A 58 -6.85 -12.20 -9.45
CA GLY A 58 -7.35 -12.81 -10.68
C GLY A 58 -6.22 -13.29 -11.59
N LEU A 59 -6.55 -14.15 -12.57
CA LEU A 59 -5.57 -14.65 -13.56
C LEU A 59 -5.00 -13.54 -14.46
N THR A 60 -5.73 -12.45 -14.62
CA THR A 60 -5.32 -11.29 -15.41
C THR A 60 -5.61 -10.01 -14.61
N ARG A 61 -4.79 -8.98 -14.87
CA ARG A 61 -5.03 -7.63 -14.36
C ARG A 61 -5.37 -6.71 -15.51
N PHE A 62 -6.49 -6.01 -15.41
CA PHE A 62 -6.89 -4.95 -16.32
C PHE A 62 -6.63 -3.60 -15.63
N GLY A 63 -6.18 -2.63 -16.41
CA GLY A 63 -5.84 -1.28 -15.96
C GLY A 63 -5.86 -0.31 -17.13
#